data_AF-A0A1G0GFC6-F1
#
_entry.id   AF-A0A1G0GFC6-F1
#
_cell.length_a   1.000
_cell.length_b   1.000
_cell.length_c   1.000
_cell.angle_alpha   90.00
_cell.angle_beta   90.00
_cell.angle_gamma   90.00
#
_symmetry.space_group_name_H-M   'P 1'
#
loop_
_entity.id
_entity.type
_entity.pdbx_description
1 polymer ?
#
loop_
_entity_poly.entity_id
_entity_poly.type
_entity_poly.pdbx_seq_one_letter_code
_entity_poly.pdbx_strand_id
1 'polypeptide(L)'
;MIERPASVVKELLENSLDAAASEIEIIIEKAGNRLIRVRDNGQGIHADDLVLALDRHATSKLHTCSDLEQIVSLGFRGEALPSIASVSRLSITSRSIGAENAWTVVCDGPDQASPPVPAAHPTGTSVDVQDLFFNTPGRRKFLKSGKTEFLHIQSLIRRLALSRHGVGFRCQHNGYPVCHYIAAGNSPEQRFIDVCGKAFFRQALSLDYEREGMHLWGWTGVADSARSQSDRQFFFLNGRIVHDKHVNHAVRMAYQDLIYADRYPVYVLYLEMDPAAVDVNVHPTKHEVRFREPRNVHDFIYSGMHKVLTTTAHGGSGLPGDRIPTNQARDYRQAGTTGPQAGCNLGETVLSYANPSALRQRGRSVTRDTLPVSGRGFVLCQGRFLIMEMNNDPVLINIHAAREAVTSARLHSAHTGGGIRTRPLLVPLTLQIPEADAGFVVENTAVFGQFGFCIDRVAPESLLLRELPALLPYADAVPLLRDVVNTLRDVKNEIDPQVLIKVMASHANDGAAQTLDSGQIDQLWGDIRWLEQESGRPQRHQLYRILDRARLIRLIQGP
;
A
#
# COMPACT_ATOMS: atom_id res chain seq x y z
N MET A 1 -6.80 3.21 27.87
CA MET A 1 -5.98 2.05 27.45
C MET A 1 -6.66 1.27 26.32
N ILE A 2 -7.90 0.81 26.49
CA ILE A 2 -8.58 -0.01 25.48
C ILE A 2 -9.58 0.82 24.68
N GLU A 3 -9.26 1.07 23.42
CA GLU A 3 -10.10 1.84 22.50
C GLU A 3 -10.79 0.96 21.46
N ARG A 4 -10.17 -0.18 21.10
CA ARG A 4 -10.63 -1.07 20.02
C ARG A 4 -10.07 -2.50 20.19
N PRO A 5 -10.61 -3.50 19.46
CA PRO A 5 -10.11 -4.88 19.48
C PRO A 5 -8.59 -5.02 19.28
N ALA A 6 -8.00 -4.25 18.36
CA ALA A 6 -6.55 -4.30 18.12
C ALA A 6 -5.72 -3.88 19.34
N SER A 7 -6.23 -2.99 20.20
CA SER A 7 -5.56 -2.63 21.47
C SER A 7 -5.51 -3.82 22.42
N VAL A 8 -6.61 -4.59 22.51
CA VAL A 8 -6.65 -5.81 23.34
C VAL A 8 -5.64 -6.83 22.81
N VAL A 9 -5.67 -7.10 21.50
CA VAL A 9 -4.72 -8.03 20.87
C VAL A 9 -3.27 -7.59 21.13
N LYS A 10 -2.95 -6.30 21.02
CA LYS A 10 -1.60 -5.79 21.29
C LYS A 10 -1.13 -6.16 22.69
N GLU A 11 -1.92 -5.83 23.71
CA GLU A 11 -1.52 -6.07 25.10
C GLU A 11 -1.40 -7.56 25.42
N LEU A 12 -2.29 -8.40 24.87
CA LEU A 12 -2.20 -9.85 25.05
C LEU A 12 -0.96 -10.44 24.35
N LEU A 13 -0.66 -10.01 23.13
CA LEU A 13 0.54 -10.45 22.41
C LEU A 13 1.83 -9.99 23.12
N GLU A 14 1.87 -8.76 23.64
CA GLU A 14 3.01 -8.28 24.42
C GLU A 14 3.20 -9.08 25.71
N ASN A 15 2.11 -9.46 26.38
CA ASN A 15 2.18 -10.35 27.55
C ASN A 15 2.71 -11.75 27.20
N SER A 16 2.27 -12.34 26.08
CA SER A 16 2.79 -13.62 25.61
C SER A 16 4.28 -13.54 25.27
N LEU A 17 4.75 -12.44 24.65
CA LEU A 17 6.16 -12.22 24.36
C LEU A 17 6.99 -12.04 25.64
N ASP A 18 6.49 -11.27 26.61
CA ASP A 18 7.14 -11.09 27.91
C ASP A 18 7.18 -12.40 28.72
N ALA A 19 6.24 -13.33 28.46
CA ALA A 19 6.24 -14.69 29.00
C ALA A 19 7.18 -15.67 28.26
N ALA A 20 8.04 -15.14 27.37
CA ALA A 20 8.99 -15.89 26.56
C ALA A 20 8.35 -16.96 25.64
N ALA A 21 7.16 -16.68 25.11
CA ALA A 21 6.50 -17.57 24.16
C ALA A 21 7.29 -17.69 22.84
N SER A 22 7.33 -18.91 22.30
CA SER A 22 7.93 -19.23 20.99
C SER A 22 6.89 -19.47 19.90
N GLU A 23 5.66 -19.79 20.26
CA GLU A 23 4.49 -19.88 19.37
C GLU A 23 3.29 -19.18 20.01
N ILE A 24 2.59 -18.38 19.20
CA ILE A 24 1.38 -17.68 19.60
C ILE A 24 0.26 -17.95 18.58
N GLU A 25 -0.85 -18.46 19.07
CA GLU A 25 -2.09 -18.70 18.33
C GLU A 25 -3.14 -17.63 18.66
N ILE A 26 -3.75 -17.08 17.62
CA ILE A 26 -4.69 -15.96 17.68
C ILE A 26 -5.96 -16.37 16.95
N ILE A 27 -7.08 -16.41 17.67
CA ILE A 27 -8.39 -16.73 17.09
C ILE A 27 -9.30 -15.51 17.27
N ILE A 28 -9.78 -14.97 16.16
CA ILE A 28 -10.63 -13.79 16.13
C ILE A 28 -11.99 -14.14 15.54
N GLU A 29 -13.07 -13.73 16.18
CA GLU A 29 -14.44 -13.94 15.69
C GLU A 29 -15.22 -12.64 15.67
N LYS A 30 -15.97 -12.40 14.58
CA LYS A 30 -16.66 -11.13 14.30
C LYS A 30 -15.75 -9.90 14.50
N ALA A 31 -14.52 -9.98 13.99
CA ALA A 31 -13.50 -8.93 14.07
C ALA A 31 -13.07 -8.53 15.50
N GLY A 32 -13.25 -9.44 16.47
CA GLY A 32 -12.87 -9.24 17.86
C GLY A 32 -14.02 -8.75 18.75
N ASN A 33 -15.21 -8.54 18.17
CA ASN A 33 -16.39 -8.17 18.95
C ASN A 33 -17.00 -9.36 19.69
N ARG A 34 -16.88 -10.58 19.12
CA ARG A 34 -17.43 -11.79 19.74
C ARG A 34 -16.38 -12.54 20.56
N LEU A 35 -15.22 -12.79 19.97
CA LEU A 35 -14.11 -13.50 20.63
C LEU A 35 -12.78 -12.96 20.12
N ILE A 36 -11.87 -12.72 21.06
CA ILE A 36 -10.43 -12.62 20.86
C ILE A 36 -9.81 -13.65 21.78
N ARG A 37 -9.23 -14.71 21.23
CA ARG A 37 -8.47 -15.71 21.97
C ARG A 37 -7.01 -15.60 21.57
N VAL A 38 -6.13 -15.43 22.56
CA VAL A 38 -4.68 -15.47 22.40
C VAL A 38 -4.14 -16.59 23.27
N ARG A 39 -3.47 -17.54 22.63
CA ARG A 39 -2.85 -18.68 23.28
C ARG A 39 -1.37 -18.71 22.99
N ASP A 40 -0.57 -18.90 24.02
CA ASP A 40 0.87 -18.99 23.93
C ASP A 40 1.41 -20.24 24.61
N ASN A 41 2.67 -20.55 24.29
CA ASN A 41 3.43 -21.60 24.95
C ASN A 41 4.54 -21.03 25.86
N GLY A 42 4.28 -19.86 26.47
CA GLY A 42 5.22 -19.23 27.39
C GLY A 42 5.32 -19.95 28.73
N GLN A 43 5.94 -19.30 29.71
CA GLN A 43 6.17 -19.87 31.05
C GLN A 43 4.91 -20.15 31.88
N GLY A 44 3.76 -19.59 31.47
CA GLY A 44 2.48 -19.69 32.20
C GLY A 44 2.41 -18.78 33.45
N ILE A 45 1.28 -18.85 34.14
CA ILE A 45 0.97 -18.11 35.37
C ILE A 45 0.70 -19.14 36.46
N HIS A 46 1.25 -18.94 37.66
CA HIS A 46 1.00 -19.81 38.80
C HIS A 46 -0.45 -19.67 39.29
N ALA A 47 -1.01 -20.72 39.90
CA ALA A 47 -2.41 -20.74 40.32
C ALA A 47 -2.76 -19.57 41.26
N ASP A 48 -1.88 -19.29 42.22
CA ASP A 48 -2.05 -18.22 43.21
C ASP A 48 -1.95 -16.81 42.58
N ASP A 49 -1.21 -16.69 41.48
CA ASP A 49 -1.00 -15.42 40.78
C ASP A 49 -2.09 -15.13 39.73
N LEU A 50 -2.95 -16.11 39.40
CA LEU A 50 -4.00 -15.92 38.38
C LEU A 50 -5.03 -14.87 38.80
N VAL A 51 -5.41 -14.87 40.08
CA VAL A 51 -6.33 -13.85 40.62
C VAL A 51 -5.60 -12.52 40.71
N LEU A 52 -4.35 -12.52 41.18
CA LEU A 52 -3.51 -11.34 41.28
C LEU A 52 -3.28 -10.67 39.91
N ALA A 53 -3.18 -11.44 38.83
CA ALA A 53 -3.03 -10.92 37.46
C ALA A 53 -4.25 -10.11 36.98
N LEU A 54 -5.40 -10.23 37.66
CA LEU A 54 -6.63 -9.46 37.42
C LEU A 54 -6.78 -8.26 38.37
N ASP A 55 -5.92 -8.14 39.39
CA ASP A 55 -5.90 -7.00 40.28
C ASP A 55 -5.22 -5.79 39.64
N ARG A 56 -5.72 -4.59 39.95
CA ARG A 56 -5.12 -3.35 39.46
C ARG A 56 -3.76 -3.13 40.11
N HIS A 57 -2.79 -2.69 39.31
CA HIS A 57 -1.43 -2.33 39.75
C HIS A 57 -0.58 -3.52 40.23
N ALA A 58 -1.03 -4.75 40.01
CA ALA A 58 -0.21 -5.94 40.23
C ALA A 58 0.67 -6.22 39.00
N THR A 59 1.99 -6.20 39.17
CA THR A 59 2.95 -6.55 38.12
C THR A 59 4.11 -7.36 38.69
N SER A 60 4.50 -8.41 37.99
CA SER A 60 5.69 -9.21 38.33
C SER A 60 6.99 -8.64 37.76
N LYS A 61 6.94 -7.48 37.10
CA LYS A 61 8.03 -6.96 36.25
C LYS A 61 8.78 -5.76 36.83
N LEU A 62 8.31 -5.17 37.93
CA LEU A 62 8.96 -4.02 38.56
C LEU A 62 8.95 -4.22 40.07
N HIS A 63 10.13 -4.19 40.69
CA HIS A 63 10.28 -4.32 42.14
C HIS A 63 10.89 -3.06 42.78
N THR A 64 11.56 -2.21 42.00
CA THR A 64 12.22 -0.98 42.49
C THR A 64 12.00 0.24 41.59
N CYS A 65 12.16 1.46 42.11
CA CYS A 65 12.06 2.69 41.32
C CYS A 65 13.12 2.79 40.22
N SER A 66 14.29 2.16 40.38
CA SER A 66 15.36 2.15 39.36
C SER A 66 15.00 1.26 38.15
N ASP A 67 14.10 0.29 38.30
CA ASP A 67 13.62 -0.56 37.19
C ASP A 67 12.73 0.21 36.20
N LEU A 68 12.13 1.34 36.61
CA LEU A 68 11.34 2.23 35.75
C LEU A 68 12.22 2.98 34.73
N GLU A 69 13.51 3.16 35.02
CA GLU A 69 14.45 3.87 34.14
C GLU A 69 15.09 2.93 33.10
N GLN A 70 15.04 1.61 33.31
CA GLN A 70 15.65 0.58 32.45
C GLN A 70 14.63 -0.43 31.91
N ILE A 71 13.53 0.05 31.34
CA ILE A 71 12.43 -0.82 30.91
C ILE A 71 12.83 -1.65 29.68
N VAL A 72 13.23 -2.91 29.91
CA VAL A 72 13.49 -3.92 28.86
C VAL A 72 12.19 -4.61 28.39
N SER A 73 11.16 -4.71 29.23
CA SER A 73 9.89 -5.41 28.94
C SER A 73 8.85 -4.56 28.18
N LEU A 74 7.98 -5.21 27.39
CA LEU A 74 7.01 -4.53 26.52
C LEU A 74 5.80 -3.97 27.30
N GLY A 75 5.37 -4.63 28.38
CA GLY A 75 4.28 -4.15 29.27
C GLY A 75 4.69 -4.10 30.74
N PHE A 76 4.54 -2.95 31.43
CA PHE A 76 5.01 -2.76 32.82
C PHE A 76 3.93 -2.30 33.82
N ARG A 77 2.72 -1.97 33.37
CA ARG A 77 1.76 -1.20 34.19
C ARG A 77 0.86 -2.02 35.11
N GLY A 78 0.81 -3.35 34.99
CA GLY A 78 -0.13 -4.17 35.78
C GLY A 78 -1.61 -3.75 35.59
N GLU A 79 -1.93 -3.10 34.47
CA GLU A 79 -3.25 -2.49 34.21
C GLU A 79 -3.96 -3.11 33.01
N ALA A 80 -3.26 -3.88 32.17
CA ALA A 80 -3.79 -4.39 30.91
C ALA A 80 -4.95 -5.38 31.12
N LEU A 81 -4.69 -6.51 31.80
CA LEU A 81 -5.70 -7.55 32.05
C LEU A 81 -6.88 -7.04 32.90
N PRO A 82 -6.67 -6.28 34.01
CA PRO A 82 -7.78 -5.68 34.75
C PRO A 82 -8.63 -4.74 33.90
N SER A 83 -7.99 -3.92 33.04
CA SER A 83 -8.72 -3.03 32.13
C SER A 83 -9.54 -3.81 31.11
N ILE A 84 -9.01 -4.91 30.57
CA ILE A 84 -9.72 -5.76 29.60
C ILE A 84 -10.91 -6.43 30.28
N ALA A 85 -10.69 -7.04 31.45
CA ALA A 85 -11.74 -7.68 32.24
C ALA A 85 -12.88 -6.71 32.60
N SER A 86 -12.58 -5.44 32.88
CA SER A 86 -13.62 -4.45 33.20
C SER A 86 -14.60 -4.13 32.07
N VAL A 87 -14.25 -4.43 30.81
CA VAL A 87 -15.06 -4.11 29.62
C VAL A 87 -15.39 -5.32 28.74
N SER A 88 -15.16 -6.54 29.24
CA SER A 88 -15.39 -7.78 28.50
C SER A 88 -15.71 -8.93 29.45
N ARG A 89 -16.07 -10.09 28.90
CA ARG A 89 -16.10 -11.34 29.64
C ARG A 89 -14.78 -12.06 29.39
N LEU A 90 -13.92 -12.08 30.40
CA LEU A 90 -12.55 -12.54 30.27
C LEU A 90 -12.35 -13.89 30.96
N SER A 91 -11.66 -14.81 30.32
CA SER A 91 -11.23 -16.08 30.91
C SER A 91 -9.74 -16.26 30.66
N ILE A 92 -9.00 -16.61 31.71
CA ILE A 92 -7.57 -16.93 31.63
C ILE A 92 -7.42 -18.39 32.06
N THR A 93 -6.87 -19.20 31.17
CA THR A 93 -6.44 -20.56 31.50
C THR A 93 -4.93 -20.63 31.38
N SER A 94 -4.23 -21.04 32.44
CA SER A 94 -2.77 -21.14 32.39
C SER A 94 -2.25 -22.37 33.12
N ARG A 95 -1.11 -22.86 32.65
CA ARG A 95 -0.30 -23.85 33.36
C ARG A 95 1.14 -23.38 33.39
N SER A 96 1.66 -23.12 34.59
CA SER A 96 3.06 -22.75 34.78
C SER A 96 4.00 -23.91 34.44
N ILE A 97 5.23 -23.57 34.08
CA ILE A 97 6.27 -24.57 33.86
C ILE A 97 6.52 -25.38 35.14
N GLY A 98 6.55 -26.71 35.03
CA GLY A 98 6.71 -27.61 36.18
C GLY A 98 5.43 -27.92 36.97
N ALA A 99 4.30 -27.26 36.70
CA ALA A 99 3.03 -27.59 37.34
C ALA A 99 2.33 -28.80 36.69
N GLU A 100 1.74 -29.66 37.53
CA GLU A 100 0.95 -30.81 37.09
C GLU A 100 -0.40 -30.41 36.50
N ASN A 101 -1.08 -29.45 37.14
CA ASN A 101 -2.44 -29.04 36.79
C ASN A 101 -2.46 -27.63 36.19
N ALA A 102 -3.38 -27.41 35.25
CA ALA A 102 -3.72 -26.07 34.79
C ALA A 102 -4.89 -25.52 35.59
N TRP A 103 -5.02 -24.19 35.60
CA TRP A 103 -6.07 -23.50 36.32
C TRP A 103 -6.72 -22.46 35.42
N THR A 104 -8.03 -22.26 35.61
CA THR A 104 -8.82 -21.26 34.90
C THR A 104 -9.44 -20.28 35.90
N VAL A 105 -9.37 -19.00 35.57
CA VAL A 105 -10.14 -17.93 36.23
C VAL A 105 -11.03 -17.25 35.21
N VAL A 106 -12.29 -17.04 35.57
CA VAL A 106 -13.27 -16.31 34.76
C VAL A 106 -13.61 -15.00 35.46
N CYS A 107 -13.73 -13.94 34.69
CA CYS A 107 -14.05 -12.61 35.16
C CYS A 107 -15.13 -11.97 34.27
N ASP A 108 -16.31 -11.75 34.84
CA ASP A 108 -17.47 -11.17 34.16
C ASP A 108 -17.66 -9.69 34.52
N GLY A 109 -16.64 -8.87 34.28
CA GLY A 109 -16.64 -7.43 34.60
C GLY A 109 -15.83 -7.09 35.85
N PRO A 110 -15.82 -5.81 36.27
CA PRO A 110 -14.95 -5.34 37.35
C PRO A 110 -15.25 -6.05 38.67
N ASP A 111 -14.18 -6.51 39.34
CA ASP A 111 -14.17 -7.11 40.68
C ASP A 111 -14.99 -8.41 40.83
N GLN A 112 -15.23 -9.14 39.72
CA GLN A 112 -15.95 -10.42 39.70
C GLN A 112 -15.07 -11.59 39.22
N ALA A 113 -13.83 -11.68 39.72
CA ALA A 113 -12.96 -12.81 39.44
C ALA A 113 -13.41 -14.05 40.23
N SER A 114 -13.64 -15.17 39.54
CA SER A 114 -13.90 -16.46 40.18
C SER A 114 -12.63 -16.97 40.88
N PRO A 115 -12.76 -17.84 41.90
CA PRO A 115 -11.60 -18.58 42.37
C PRO A 115 -11.03 -19.45 41.22
N PRO A 116 -9.72 -19.74 41.22
CA PRO A 116 -9.13 -20.63 40.23
C PRO A 116 -9.77 -22.02 40.28
N VAL A 117 -10.23 -22.52 39.14
CA VAL A 117 -10.77 -23.88 39.00
C VAL A 117 -9.81 -24.75 38.19
N PRO A 118 -9.65 -26.05 38.53
CA PRO A 118 -8.80 -26.95 37.76
C PRO A 118 -9.26 -27.08 36.29
N ALA A 119 -8.31 -27.08 35.37
CA ALA A 119 -8.55 -27.17 33.94
C ALA A 119 -7.48 -28.01 33.22
N ALA A 120 -7.73 -28.36 31.97
CA ALA A 120 -6.76 -29.01 31.09
C ALA A 120 -6.13 -27.97 30.15
N HIS A 121 -4.82 -27.76 30.26
CA HIS A 121 -4.07 -26.87 29.39
C HIS A 121 -2.60 -27.30 29.31
N PRO A 122 -1.93 -27.26 28.14
CA PRO A 122 -0.48 -27.46 28.08
C PRO A 122 0.25 -26.30 28.78
N THR A 123 1.58 -26.36 28.82
CA THR A 123 2.36 -25.26 29.42
C THR A 123 2.14 -23.99 28.59
N GLY A 124 1.96 -22.87 29.27
CA GLY A 124 1.62 -21.58 28.66
C GLY A 124 0.26 -21.07 29.09
N THR A 125 -0.22 -20.01 28.41
CA THR A 125 -1.44 -19.30 28.79
C THR A 125 -2.39 -19.16 27.60
N SER A 126 -3.69 -19.31 27.86
CA SER A 126 -4.77 -18.91 26.96
C SER A 126 -5.59 -17.82 27.61
N VAL A 127 -5.77 -16.69 26.92
CA VAL A 127 -6.65 -15.60 27.33
C VAL A 127 -7.77 -15.45 26.32
N ASP A 128 -9.00 -15.63 26.78
CA ASP A 128 -10.24 -15.48 26.03
C ASP A 128 -10.95 -14.21 26.43
N VAL A 129 -11.18 -13.33 25.46
CA VAL A 129 -11.91 -12.07 25.64
C VAL A 129 -13.18 -12.14 24.80
N GLN A 130 -14.32 -12.25 25.47
CA GLN A 130 -15.63 -12.37 24.86
C GLN A 130 -16.44 -11.08 25.02
N ASP A 131 -17.29 -10.80 24.03
CA ASP A 131 -18.22 -9.67 24.01
C ASP A 131 -17.58 -8.34 24.43
N LEU A 132 -16.55 -7.91 23.70
CA LEU A 132 -15.86 -6.66 23.99
C LEU A 132 -16.82 -5.46 23.98
N PHE A 133 -16.76 -4.64 25.03
CA PHE A 133 -17.64 -3.50 25.29
C PHE A 133 -19.12 -3.85 25.53
N PHE A 134 -19.45 -5.07 25.99
CA PHE A 134 -20.83 -5.46 26.29
C PHE A 134 -21.52 -4.53 27.31
N ASN A 135 -20.76 -4.05 28.31
CA ASN A 135 -21.22 -3.16 29.37
C ASN A 135 -20.99 -1.65 29.08
N THR A 136 -20.40 -1.31 27.92
CA THR A 136 -20.06 0.07 27.54
C THR A 136 -20.58 0.40 26.12
N PRO A 137 -21.91 0.53 25.95
CA PRO A 137 -22.55 0.66 24.63
C PRO A 137 -22.09 1.89 23.84
N GLY A 138 -21.71 2.98 24.51
CA GLY A 138 -21.11 4.15 23.88
C GLY A 138 -19.83 3.80 23.12
N ARG A 139 -18.88 3.10 23.77
CA ARG A 139 -17.62 2.65 23.14
C ARG A 139 -17.88 1.66 22.01
N ARG A 140 -18.85 0.76 22.18
CA ARG A 140 -19.25 -0.18 21.13
C ARG A 140 -19.74 0.52 19.86
N LYS A 141 -20.42 1.66 19.97
CA LYS A 141 -20.86 2.48 18.81
C LYS A 141 -19.72 3.20 18.10
N PHE A 142 -18.58 3.45 18.77
CA PHE A 142 -17.40 4.07 18.15
C PHE A 142 -16.54 3.08 17.34
N LEU A 143 -16.82 1.79 17.42
CA LEU A 143 -16.14 0.79 16.59
C LEU A 143 -16.45 1.01 15.12
N LYS A 144 -15.41 0.89 14.27
CA LYS A 144 -15.59 0.95 12.82
C LYS A 144 -16.23 -0.34 12.31
N SER A 145 -16.38 -0.45 10.99
CA SER A 145 -16.81 -1.70 10.36
C SER A 145 -15.89 -2.86 10.76
N GLY A 146 -16.46 -4.06 10.91
CA GLY A 146 -15.67 -5.25 11.30
C GLY A 146 -14.50 -5.53 10.36
N LYS A 147 -14.63 -5.19 9.06
CA LYS A 147 -13.51 -5.26 8.11
C LYS A 147 -12.35 -4.35 8.52
N THR A 148 -12.64 -3.11 8.92
CA THR A 148 -11.63 -2.14 9.33
C THR A 148 -10.95 -2.55 10.63
N GLU A 149 -11.73 -2.99 11.63
CA GLU A 149 -11.18 -3.46 12.91
C GLU A 149 -10.27 -4.68 12.72
N PHE A 150 -10.68 -5.62 11.86
CA PHE A 150 -9.85 -6.78 11.55
C PHE A 150 -8.56 -6.40 10.81
N LEU A 151 -8.60 -5.42 9.89
CA LEU A 151 -7.40 -4.92 9.23
C LEU A 151 -6.41 -4.29 10.22
N HIS A 152 -6.89 -3.62 11.27
CA HIS A 152 -6.04 -3.13 12.34
C HIS A 152 -5.35 -4.27 13.11
N ILE A 153 -6.08 -5.34 13.44
CA ILE A 153 -5.52 -6.55 14.06
C ILE A 153 -4.46 -7.19 13.15
N GLN A 154 -4.78 -7.37 11.87
CA GLN A 154 -3.86 -7.98 10.92
C GLN A 154 -2.57 -7.16 10.74
N SER A 155 -2.68 -5.83 10.68
CA SER A 155 -1.53 -4.91 10.60
C SER A 155 -0.63 -5.04 11.84
N LEU A 156 -1.23 -5.12 13.03
CA LEU A 156 -0.51 -5.34 14.28
C LEU A 156 0.25 -6.68 14.29
N ILE A 157 -0.39 -7.78 13.91
CA ILE A 157 0.23 -9.10 13.87
C ILE A 157 1.42 -9.10 12.91
N ARG A 158 1.29 -8.49 11.72
CA ARG A 158 2.40 -8.35 10.77
C ARG A 158 3.58 -7.58 11.37
N ARG A 159 3.33 -6.49 12.08
CA ARG A 159 4.38 -5.70 12.74
C ARG A 159 5.12 -6.50 13.80
N LEU A 160 4.39 -7.22 14.66
CA LEU A 160 5.00 -8.05 15.70
C LEU A 160 5.78 -9.23 15.10
N ALA A 161 5.25 -9.87 14.06
CA ALA A 161 5.94 -10.94 13.35
C ALA A 161 7.28 -10.47 12.74
N LEU A 162 7.32 -9.25 12.17
CA LEU A 162 8.53 -8.63 11.62
C LEU A 162 9.51 -8.15 12.70
N SER A 163 9.04 -7.83 13.90
CA SER A 163 9.89 -7.43 15.04
C SER A 163 10.51 -8.65 15.75
N ARG A 164 9.76 -9.75 15.86
CA ARG A 164 10.14 -10.96 16.60
C ARG A 164 10.23 -12.16 15.66
N HIS A 165 11.34 -12.28 14.95
CA HIS A 165 11.57 -13.34 13.97
C HIS A 165 11.60 -14.74 14.60
N GLY A 166 12.09 -14.84 15.84
CA GLY A 166 12.16 -16.09 16.61
C GLY A 166 10.83 -16.64 17.11
N VAL A 167 9.72 -15.91 16.95
CA VAL A 167 8.39 -16.32 17.45
C VAL A 167 7.48 -16.66 16.28
N GLY A 168 6.79 -17.80 16.37
CA GLY A 168 5.77 -18.24 15.44
C GLY A 168 4.41 -17.61 15.73
N PHE A 169 3.66 -17.23 14.69
CA PHE A 169 2.33 -16.65 14.83
C PHE A 169 1.32 -17.36 13.94
N ARG A 170 0.20 -17.79 14.50
CA ARG A 170 -0.93 -18.37 13.76
C ARG A 170 -2.17 -17.53 14.01
N CYS A 171 -2.81 -17.03 12.96
CA CYS A 171 -4.04 -16.25 13.09
C CYS A 171 -5.19 -16.90 12.31
N GLN A 172 -6.34 -17.04 12.95
CA GLN A 172 -7.59 -17.47 12.33
C GLN A 172 -8.67 -16.39 12.51
N HIS A 173 -9.51 -16.20 11.49
CA HIS A 173 -10.66 -15.30 11.53
C HIS A 173 -11.93 -16.03 11.10
N ASN A 174 -12.90 -16.13 12.01
CA ASN A 174 -14.15 -16.86 11.81
C ASN A 174 -13.93 -18.31 11.32
N GLY A 175 -12.93 -19.00 11.88
CA GLY A 175 -12.57 -20.38 11.51
C GLY A 175 -11.68 -20.52 10.28
N TYR A 176 -11.41 -19.44 9.53
CA TYR A 176 -10.54 -19.47 8.36
C TYR A 176 -9.11 -19.04 8.71
N PRO A 177 -8.07 -19.75 8.24
CA PRO A 177 -6.69 -19.35 8.46
C PRO A 177 -6.39 -18.06 7.68
N VAL A 178 -5.79 -17.08 8.38
CA VAL A 178 -5.43 -15.77 7.80
C VAL A 178 -3.92 -15.64 7.61
N CYS A 179 -3.15 -16.06 8.59
CA CYS A 179 -1.70 -16.14 8.46
C CYS A 179 -1.11 -17.24 9.32
N HIS A 180 0.01 -17.78 8.87
CA HIS A 180 0.81 -18.76 9.60
C HIS A 180 2.27 -18.43 9.33
N TYR A 181 2.90 -17.79 10.31
CA TYR A 181 4.30 -17.38 10.29
C TYR A 181 5.08 -18.34 11.18
N ILE A 182 5.94 -19.16 10.57
CA ILE A 182 6.77 -20.13 11.31
C ILE A 182 7.92 -19.37 11.99
N ALA A 183 8.36 -19.75 13.19
CA ALA A 183 9.53 -19.15 13.81
C ALA A 183 10.74 -19.21 12.85
N ALA A 184 11.26 -18.05 12.46
CA ALA A 184 12.29 -17.93 11.43
C ALA A 184 13.72 -17.97 12.01
N GLY A 185 13.86 -18.18 13.32
CA GLY A 185 15.15 -18.21 14.01
C GLY A 185 15.98 -16.95 13.70
N ASN A 186 17.21 -17.16 13.23
CA ASN A 186 18.16 -16.10 12.87
C ASN A 186 18.06 -15.67 11.38
N SER A 187 17.00 -16.03 10.66
CA SER A 187 16.82 -15.69 9.25
C SER A 187 15.70 -14.64 9.07
N PRO A 188 15.99 -13.35 9.27
CA PRO A 188 14.99 -12.30 9.14
C PRO A 188 14.41 -12.19 7.71
N GLU A 189 15.14 -12.66 6.69
CA GLU A 189 14.69 -12.74 5.29
C GLU A 189 13.46 -13.62 5.15
N GLN A 190 13.45 -14.79 5.81
CA GLN A 190 12.35 -15.75 5.68
C GLN A 190 11.07 -15.15 6.23
N ARG A 191 11.16 -14.50 7.40
CA ARG A 191 10.03 -13.78 8.00
C ARG A 191 9.55 -12.64 7.10
N PHE A 192 10.47 -11.90 6.48
CA PHE A 192 10.10 -10.87 5.52
C PHE A 192 9.33 -11.45 4.33
N ILE A 193 9.79 -12.57 3.77
CA ILE A 193 9.11 -13.28 2.66
C ILE A 193 7.70 -13.71 3.08
N ASP A 194 7.55 -14.27 4.27
CA ASP A 194 6.26 -14.75 4.78
C ASP A 194 5.25 -13.60 4.94
N VAL A 195 5.70 -12.41 5.37
CA VAL A 195 4.83 -11.25 5.64
C VAL A 195 4.58 -10.38 4.41
N CYS A 196 5.63 -10.05 3.65
CA CYS A 196 5.57 -9.12 2.52
C CYS A 196 5.38 -9.81 1.17
N GLY A 197 5.71 -11.10 1.08
CA GLY A 197 5.57 -11.96 -0.10
C GLY A 197 6.85 -12.10 -0.92
N LYS A 198 7.04 -13.29 -1.51
CA LYS A 198 8.22 -13.64 -2.33
C LYS A 198 8.44 -12.74 -3.55
N ALA A 199 7.36 -12.28 -4.19
CA ALA A 199 7.44 -11.39 -5.35
C ALA A 199 8.09 -10.05 -4.97
N PHE A 200 7.77 -9.52 -3.79
CA PHE A 200 8.36 -8.28 -3.31
C PHE A 200 9.81 -8.46 -2.90
N PHE A 201 10.14 -9.55 -2.19
CA PHE A 201 11.52 -9.84 -1.79
C PHE A 201 12.50 -9.89 -2.97
N ARG A 202 12.08 -10.43 -4.12
CA ARG A 202 12.92 -10.47 -5.34
C ARG A 202 13.28 -9.09 -5.90
N GLN A 203 12.49 -8.08 -5.59
CA GLN A 203 12.66 -6.70 -6.07
C GLN A 203 13.12 -5.77 -4.93
N ALA A 204 13.28 -6.30 -3.71
CA ALA A 204 13.68 -5.52 -2.57
C ALA A 204 15.19 -5.33 -2.57
N LEU A 205 15.61 -4.13 -2.24
CA LEU A 205 17.00 -3.75 -2.05
C LEU A 205 17.35 -3.97 -0.59
N SER A 206 18.39 -4.78 -0.33
CA SER A 206 18.95 -4.92 1.01
C SER A 206 19.69 -3.65 1.39
N LEU A 207 19.43 -3.16 2.59
CA LEU A 207 20.11 -2.05 3.22
C LEU A 207 20.92 -2.57 4.41
N ASP A 208 22.18 -2.18 4.47
CA ASP A 208 23.07 -2.39 5.60
C ASP A 208 24.01 -1.18 5.68
N TYR A 209 23.79 -0.33 6.68
CA TYR A 209 24.46 0.95 6.82
C TYR A 209 24.76 1.25 8.29
N GLU A 210 26.04 1.35 8.62
CA GLU A 210 26.52 1.61 9.98
C GLU A 210 27.38 2.88 10.04
N ARG A 211 27.11 3.76 11.01
CA ARG A 211 27.91 4.97 11.28
C ARG A 211 27.65 5.49 12.70
N GLU A 212 28.71 5.95 13.37
CA GLU A 212 28.61 6.67 14.65
C GLU A 212 27.81 5.92 15.73
N GLY A 213 27.96 4.59 15.80
CA GLY A 213 27.25 3.74 16.78
C GLY A 213 25.75 3.53 16.48
N MET A 214 25.29 3.93 15.29
CA MET A 214 23.97 3.61 14.75
C MET A 214 24.11 2.60 13.60
N HIS A 215 23.21 1.63 13.56
CA HIS A 215 23.14 0.62 12.50
C HIS A 215 21.72 0.58 11.92
N LEU A 216 21.60 0.88 10.63
CA LEU A 216 20.35 0.81 9.88
C LEU A 216 20.44 -0.34 8.88
N TRP A 217 19.59 -1.34 9.07
CA TRP A 217 19.53 -2.50 8.20
C TRP A 217 18.10 -2.87 7.82
N GLY A 218 17.93 -3.71 6.80
CA GLY A 218 16.64 -4.24 6.38
C GLY A 218 16.46 -4.25 4.88
N TRP A 219 15.22 -4.05 4.43
CA TRP A 219 14.86 -4.11 3.01
C TRP A 219 13.97 -2.96 2.62
N THR A 220 14.22 -2.43 1.43
CA THR A 220 13.42 -1.36 0.87
C THR A 220 13.06 -1.65 -0.58
N GLY A 221 11.86 -1.28 -0.99
CA GLY A 221 11.38 -1.52 -2.34
C GLY A 221 12.02 -0.58 -3.35
N VAL A 222 12.22 -1.04 -4.58
CA VAL A 222 12.51 -0.15 -5.71
C VAL A 222 11.35 0.83 -5.95
N ALA A 223 11.61 1.94 -6.61
CA ALA A 223 10.61 2.97 -6.91
C ALA A 223 9.32 2.41 -7.55
N ASP A 224 9.46 1.42 -8.44
CA ASP A 224 8.34 0.76 -9.15
C ASP A 224 7.40 0.00 -8.21
N SER A 225 7.89 -0.42 -7.05
CA SER A 225 7.10 -1.14 -6.04
C SER A 225 6.27 -0.21 -5.14
N ALA A 226 6.35 1.11 -5.35
CA ALA A 226 5.63 2.10 -4.57
C ALA A 226 4.11 1.95 -4.70
N ARG A 227 3.42 2.08 -3.56
CA ARG A 227 1.98 1.80 -3.43
C ARG A 227 1.18 3.07 -3.23
N SER A 228 -0.11 3.03 -3.54
CA SER A 228 -1.03 4.15 -3.27
C SER A 228 -1.41 4.29 -1.79
N GLN A 229 -1.02 3.32 -0.95
CA GLN A 229 -1.31 3.30 0.49
C GLN A 229 -0.02 3.03 1.28
N SER A 230 0.04 3.55 2.51
CA SER A 230 1.13 3.31 3.48
C SER A 230 1.03 1.96 4.21
N ASP A 231 0.43 0.94 3.57
CA ASP A 231 0.09 -0.34 4.21
C ASP A 231 1.29 -1.25 4.49
N ARG A 232 2.47 -0.91 3.94
CA ARG A 232 3.71 -1.71 4.05
C ARG A 232 4.94 -0.86 4.40
N GLN A 233 4.78 -0.03 5.41
CA GLN A 233 5.85 0.80 5.96
C GLN A 233 6.11 0.34 7.40
N PHE A 234 7.19 -0.39 7.59
CA PHE A 234 7.56 -0.98 8.87
C PHE A 234 8.92 -0.45 9.29
N PHE A 235 8.94 0.19 10.45
CA PHE A 235 10.15 0.72 11.05
C PHE A 235 10.25 0.21 12.50
N PHE A 236 11.43 -0.26 12.86
CA PHE A 236 11.73 -0.79 14.18
C PHE A 236 12.94 -0.09 14.77
N LEU A 237 12.87 0.25 16.06
CA LEU A 237 13.99 0.79 16.82
C LEU A 237 14.33 -0.16 17.95
N ASN A 238 15.54 -0.71 17.99
CA ASN A 238 15.98 -1.68 19.01
C ASN A 238 14.93 -2.81 19.21
N GLY A 239 14.35 -3.29 18.10
CA GLY A 239 13.30 -4.31 18.08
C GLY A 239 11.88 -3.84 18.44
N ARG A 240 11.64 -2.56 18.74
CA ARG A 240 10.31 -2.00 19.05
C ARG A 240 9.65 -1.37 17.83
N ILE A 241 8.33 -1.47 17.73
CA ILE A 241 7.54 -0.81 16.68
C ILE A 241 7.45 0.68 16.98
N VAL A 242 7.91 1.53 16.06
CA VAL A 242 7.90 2.99 16.24
C VAL A 242 7.21 3.68 15.06
N HIS A 243 6.39 4.67 15.37
CA HIS A 243 5.70 5.56 14.44
C HIS A 243 6.20 6.99 14.64
N ASP A 244 7.38 7.30 14.10
CA ASP A 244 7.96 8.64 14.21
C ASP A 244 7.82 9.45 12.91
N LYS A 245 7.56 10.75 13.05
CA LYS A 245 7.36 11.66 11.90
C LYS A 245 8.69 12.00 11.21
N HIS A 246 9.79 12.13 11.95
CA HIS A 246 11.12 12.44 11.40
C HIS A 246 11.65 11.27 10.59
N VAL A 247 11.51 10.04 11.10
CA VAL A 247 11.87 8.82 10.37
C VAL A 247 11.09 8.72 9.05
N ASN A 248 9.77 8.87 9.11
CA ASN A 248 8.93 8.84 7.90
C ASN A 248 9.33 9.93 6.90
N HIS A 249 9.67 11.12 7.39
CA HIS A 249 10.14 12.22 6.56
C HIS A 249 11.51 11.93 5.93
N ALA A 250 12.46 11.35 6.67
CA ALA A 250 13.78 10.96 6.16
C ALA A 250 13.67 9.96 5.00
N VAL A 251 12.85 8.92 5.19
CA VAL A 251 12.60 7.92 4.15
C VAL A 251 11.90 8.57 2.95
N ARG A 252 10.87 9.38 3.19
CA ARG A 252 10.14 10.09 2.11
C ARG A 252 11.06 11.02 1.31
N MET A 253 11.99 11.71 1.98
CA MET A 253 12.98 12.58 1.35
C MET A 253 13.97 11.76 0.50
N ALA A 254 14.42 10.59 0.98
CA ALA A 254 15.29 9.71 0.20
C ALA A 254 14.63 9.18 -1.08
N TYR A 255 13.30 9.09 -1.09
CA TYR A 255 12.51 8.68 -2.25
C TYR A 255 11.95 9.85 -3.08
N GLN A 256 12.15 11.11 -2.67
CA GLN A 256 11.44 12.26 -3.23
C GLN A 256 11.60 12.41 -4.75
N ASP A 257 12.78 12.09 -5.28
CA ASP A 257 13.09 12.17 -6.70
C ASP A 257 12.81 10.86 -7.47
N LEU A 258 12.37 9.82 -6.77
CA LEU A 258 12.19 8.46 -7.28
C LEU A 258 10.71 8.04 -7.36
N ILE A 259 9.86 8.54 -6.45
CA ILE A 259 8.43 8.20 -6.40
C ILE A 259 7.56 9.46 -6.46
N TYR A 260 6.38 9.35 -7.07
CA TYR A 260 5.39 10.42 -7.07
C TYR A 260 4.93 10.79 -5.64
N ALA A 261 4.56 12.05 -5.43
CA ALA A 261 4.22 12.60 -4.11
C ALA A 261 3.08 11.85 -3.38
N ASP A 262 2.11 11.28 -4.11
CA ASP A 262 0.98 10.55 -3.53
C ASP A 262 1.21 9.04 -3.42
N ARG A 263 2.43 8.58 -3.70
CA ARG A 263 2.83 7.20 -3.49
C ARG A 263 3.66 7.03 -2.23
N TYR A 264 3.59 5.83 -1.69
CA TYR A 264 4.24 5.44 -0.47
C TYR A 264 5.31 4.40 -0.80
N PRO A 265 6.57 4.61 -0.37
CA PRO A 265 7.59 3.60 -0.50
C PRO A 265 7.25 2.42 0.39
N VAL A 266 7.64 1.23 -0.03
CA VAL A 266 7.49 0.00 0.74
C VAL A 266 8.83 -0.32 1.38
N TYR A 267 8.86 -0.50 2.70
CA TYR A 267 10.10 -0.78 3.41
C TYR A 267 9.86 -1.52 4.72
N VAL A 268 10.88 -2.29 5.13
CA VAL A 268 11.04 -2.91 6.44
C VAL A 268 12.43 -2.55 6.92
N LEU A 269 12.52 -1.61 7.85
CA LEU A 269 13.78 -1.04 8.32
C LEU A 269 13.94 -1.25 9.83
N TYR A 270 15.16 -1.59 10.23
CA TYR A 270 15.58 -1.80 11.61
C TYR A 270 16.70 -0.82 11.92
N LEU A 271 16.48 0.02 12.92
CA LEU A 271 17.47 0.94 13.46
C LEU A 271 17.91 0.41 14.83
N GLU A 272 19.21 0.20 14.96
CA GLU A 272 19.89 -0.12 16.22
C GLU A 272 20.75 1.06 16.63
N MET A 273 20.62 1.49 17.90
CA MET A 273 21.38 2.59 18.46
C MET A 273 21.42 2.50 20.00
N ASP A 274 22.31 3.26 20.62
CA ASP A 274 22.41 3.34 22.08
C ASP A 274 21.05 3.68 22.72
N PRO A 275 20.51 2.82 23.60
CA PRO A 275 19.27 3.10 24.34
C PRO A 275 19.30 4.41 25.13
N ALA A 276 20.47 4.89 25.57
CA ALA A 276 20.58 6.16 26.29
C ALA A 276 20.35 7.39 25.39
N ALA A 277 20.43 7.23 24.07
CA ALA A 277 20.20 8.29 23.09
C ALA A 277 18.72 8.45 22.69
N VAL A 278 17.83 7.56 23.16
CA VAL A 278 16.39 7.60 22.86
C VAL A 278 15.53 7.49 24.11
N ASP A 279 14.65 8.46 24.29
CA ASP A 279 13.59 8.39 25.29
C ASP A 279 12.34 7.72 24.69
N VAL A 280 12.01 6.54 25.22
CA VAL A 280 10.85 5.73 24.81
C VAL A 280 9.61 6.01 25.69
N ASN A 281 9.74 6.78 26.77
CA ASN A 281 8.68 7.02 27.75
C ASN A 281 7.84 8.29 27.45
N VAL A 282 7.51 8.53 26.18
CA VAL A 282 6.92 9.81 25.74
C VAL A 282 5.40 9.76 25.63
N HIS A 283 4.82 8.62 25.23
CA HIS A 283 3.38 8.48 25.00
C HIS A 283 2.81 7.25 25.72
N PRO A 284 1.56 7.28 26.24
CA PRO A 284 0.94 6.13 26.93
C PRO A 284 0.89 4.83 26.13
N THR A 285 0.83 4.90 24.80
CA THR A 285 0.82 3.72 23.89
C THR A 285 2.21 3.32 23.38
N LYS A 286 3.28 4.04 23.76
CA LYS A 286 4.68 3.80 23.41
C LYS A 286 5.02 3.77 21.92
N HIS A 287 4.14 4.27 21.04
CA HIS A 287 4.38 4.30 19.59
C HIS A 287 5.28 5.45 19.14
N GLU A 288 5.43 6.49 19.96
CA GLU A 288 6.27 7.66 19.68
C GLU A 288 7.50 7.64 20.58
N VAL A 289 8.65 7.95 20.01
CA VAL A 289 9.94 8.04 20.71
C VAL A 289 10.53 9.44 20.53
N ARG A 290 11.30 9.90 21.50
CA ARG A 290 12.06 11.16 21.39
C ARG A 290 13.54 10.85 21.31
N PHE A 291 14.12 11.14 20.15
CA PHE A 291 15.56 11.11 19.98
C PHE A 291 16.19 12.31 20.69
N ARG A 292 17.33 12.11 21.35
CA ARG A 292 18.12 13.21 21.92
C ARG A 292 18.63 14.15 20.82
N GLU A 293 19.01 13.57 19.67
CA GLU A 293 19.49 14.30 18.49
C GLU A 293 18.68 13.91 17.24
N PRO A 294 17.46 14.44 17.06
CA PRO A 294 16.55 14.00 15.99
C PRO A 294 17.07 14.32 14.58
N ARG A 295 17.88 15.38 14.43
CA ARG A 295 18.49 15.75 13.14
C ARG A 295 19.54 14.73 12.71
N ASN A 296 20.39 14.29 13.65
CA ASN A 296 21.42 13.29 13.38
C ASN A 296 20.79 11.96 12.90
N VAL A 297 19.74 11.50 13.59
CA VAL A 297 18.99 10.30 13.19
C VAL A 297 18.33 10.47 11.83
N HIS A 298 17.74 11.64 11.55
CA HIS A 298 17.13 11.94 10.24
C HIS A 298 18.17 11.89 9.11
N ASP A 299 19.30 12.58 9.27
CA ASP A 299 20.38 12.65 8.28
C ASP A 299 21.03 11.27 8.07
N PHE A 300 21.17 10.47 9.13
CA PHE A 300 21.66 9.10 9.07
C PHE A 300 20.75 8.19 8.24
N ILE A 301 19.45 8.21 8.51
CA ILE A 301 18.46 7.42 7.76
C ILE A 301 18.41 7.85 6.30
N TYR A 302 18.35 9.17 6.04
CA TYR A 302 18.38 9.71 4.69
C TYR A 302 19.64 9.25 3.93
N SER A 303 20.82 9.36 4.54
CA SER A 303 22.08 8.98 3.92
C SER A 303 22.14 7.49 3.58
N GLY A 304 21.71 6.61 4.49
CA GLY A 304 21.68 5.17 4.27
C GLY A 304 20.74 4.78 3.13
N MET A 305 19.52 5.31 3.16
CA MET A 305 18.51 5.07 2.12
C MET A 305 18.95 5.62 0.77
N HIS A 306 19.43 6.86 0.72
CA HIS A 306 19.86 7.52 -0.51
C HIS A 306 21.04 6.78 -1.16
N LYS A 307 22.00 6.27 -0.36
CA LYS A 307 23.12 5.46 -0.86
C LYS A 307 22.64 4.20 -1.59
N VAL A 308 21.73 3.44 -1.00
CA VAL A 308 21.22 2.21 -1.62
C VAL A 308 20.43 2.52 -2.90
N LEU A 309 19.56 3.53 -2.84
CA LEU A 309 18.69 3.90 -3.97
C LEU A 309 19.49 4.47 -5.15
N THR A 310 20.52 5.29 -4.90
CA THR A 310 21.39 5.84 -5.96
C THR A 310 22.34 4.82 -6.56
N THR A 311 22.84 3.87 -5.76
CA THR A 311 23.69 2.76 -6.24
C THR A 311 22.94 1.90 -7.25
N THR A 312 21.65 1.67 -7.04
CA THR A 312 20.80 0.96 -8.01
C THR A 312 20.43 1.79 -9.24
N ALA A 313 20.41 3.12 -9.14
CA ALA A 313 20.07 4.01 -10.26
C ALA A 313 21.22 4.19 -11.27
N HIS A 314 22.49 4.05 -10.85
CA HIS A 314 23.68 4.34 -11.67
C HIS A 314 24.30 3.12 -12.38
N GLY A 315 23.63 1.97 -12.36
CA GLY A 315 24.06 0.76 -13.07
C GLY A 315 24.65 -0.30 -12.15
N GLY A 316 23.88 -1.36 -11.96
CA GLY A 316 24.34 -2.57 -11.30
C GLY A 316 23.30 -3.67 -11.42
N SER A 317 23.49 -4.57 -12.39
CA SER A 317 22.99 -5.95 -12.30
C SER A 317 23.61 -6.64 -11.09
N GLY A 318 23.14 -6.28 -9.90
CA GLY A 318 23.48 -6.91 -8.63
C GLY A 318 22.28 -7.69 -8.14
N LEU A 319 22.00 -8.83 -8.79
CA LEU A 319 21.15 -9.86 -8.20
C LEU A 319 21.84 -10.39 -6.93
N PRO A 320 21.27 -10.27 -5.73
CA PRO A 320 21.67 -11.12 -4.62
C PRO A 320 20.87 -12.42 -4.73
N GLY A 321 21.48 -13.47 -5.29
CA GLY A 321 20.89 -14.80 -5.23
C GLY A 321 21.21 -15.68 -6.42
N ASP A 322 22.48 -16.10 -6.55
CA ASP A 322 22.78 -17.34 -7.26
C ASP A 322 23.98 -18.05 -6.61
N ARG A 323 23.72 -18.66 -5.46
CA ARG A 323 24.52 -19.78 -4.93
C ARG A 323 23.57 -20.80 -4.31
N ILE A 324 22.93 -21.59 -5.16
CA ILE A 324 22.38 -22.90 -4.79
C ILE A 324 23.17 -23.94 -5.59
N PRO A 325 23.73 -25.00 -4.98
CA PRO A 325 24.49 -26.01 -5.69
C PRO A 325 23.60 -26.78 -6.67
N THR A 326 24.11 -26.92 -7.89
CA THR A 326 23.50 -27.65 -9.00
C THR A 326 23.32 -29.12 -8.64
N ASN A 327 22.11 -29.65 -8.76
CA ASN A 327 21.91 -31.09 -8.92
C ASN A 327 20.96 -31.39 -10.09
N GLN A 328 21.61 -31.81 -11.17
CA GLN A 328 21.20 -32.59 -12.34
C GLN A 328 19.69 -32.83 -12.54
N ALA A 329 19.14 -32.13 -13.54
CA ALA A 329 17.89 -32.50 -14.20
C ALA A 329 18.09 -33.77 -15.04
N ARG A 330 17.23 -34.77 -14.83
CA ARG A 330 17.02 -35.87 -15.78
C ARG A 330 15.77 -35.59 -16.61
N ASP A 331 15.96 -35.66 -17.91
CA ASP A 331 14.96 -35.67 -18.96
C ASP A 331 13.84 -36.69 -18.70
N TYR A 332 12.59 -36.30 -18.94
CA TYR A 332 11.59 -37.23 -19.47
C TYR A 332 10.76 -36.57 -20.58
N ARG A 333 10.86 -37.20 -21.75
CA ARG A 333 10.12 -36.94 -22.98
C ARG A 333 8.65 -37.35 -22.84
N GLN A 334 7.81 -36.69 -23.65
CA GLN A 334 6.43 -37.01 -24.01
C GLN A 334 6.18 -38.49 -24.31
N ALA A 335 4.99 -38.96 -23.94
CA ALA A 335 4.22 -39.95 -24.70
C ALA A 335 2.72 -39.63 -24.57
N GLY A 336 2.03 -39.56 -25.70
CA GLY A 336 0.57 -39.35 -25.77
C GLY A 336 -0.21 -40.66 -25.76
N THR A 337 -1.52 -40.57 -25.52
CA THR A 337 -2.51 -41.63 -25.80
C THR A 337 -3.89 -41.05 -26.04
N THR A 338 -4.61 -41.68 -26.97
CA THR A 338 -5.91 -41.35 -27.58
C THR A 338 -7.10 -42.12 -26.97
N GLY A 339 -8.26 -41.44 -26.86
CA GLY A 339 -9.65 -41.97 -26.95
C GLY A 339 -10.39 -42.33 -25.63
N PRO A 340 -11.75 -42.49 -25.63
CA PRO A 340 -12.83 -41.77 -26.32
C PRO A 340 -13.98 -41.28 -25.36
N GLN A 341 -14.96 -40.57 -25.91
CA GLN A 341 -16.03 -39.79 -25.25
C GLN A 341 -17.19 -40.60 -24.61
N ALA A 342 -17.74 -40.06 -23.52
CA ALA A 342 -19.16 -39.97 -23.14
C ALA A 342 -19.26 -38.88 -22.05
N GLY A 343 -20.14 -37.87 -22.00
CA GLY A 343 -21.38 -37.58 -22.69
C GLY A 343 -22.36 -37.04 -21.63
N CYS A 344 -22.38 -35.73 -21.38
CA CYS A 344 -23.48 -35.01 -20.70
C CYS A 344 -23.42 -33.53 -21.12
N ASN A 345 -24.28 -33.16 -22.06
CA ASN A 345 -24.52 -31.79 -22.51
C ASN A 345 -25.46 -31.10 -21.52
N LEU A 346 -25.01 -29.99 -20.91
CA LEU A 346 -25.88 -28.95 -20.42
C LEU A 346 -25.42 -27.64 -21.07
N GLY A 347 -26.27 -27.10 -21.94
CA GLY A 347 -25.94 -25.92 -22.74
C GLY A 347 -25.93 -24.65 -21.90
N GLU A 348 -24.73 -24.11 -21.68
CA GLU A 348 -24.52 -22.68 -21.46
C GLU A 348 -23.86 -22.11 -22.71
N THR A 349 -24.54 -21.16 -23.34
CA THR A 349 -24.00 -20.34 -24.43
C THR A 349 -22.90 -19.46 -23.85
N VAL A 350 -21.68 -19.99 -23.82
CA VAL A 350 -20.46 -19.22 -23.55
C VAL A 350 -20.24 -18.32 -24.75
N LEU A 351 -20.66 -17.06 -24.63
CA LEU A 351 -20.19 -15.97 -25.48
C LEU A 351 -18.66 -15.97 -25.43
N SER A 352 -18.03 -16.46 -26.50
CA SER A 352 -16.59 -16.39 -26.64
C SER A 352 -16.19 -14.91 -26.66
N TYR A 353 -15.49 -14.45 -25.63
CA TYR A 353 -14.68 -13.25 -25.74
C TYR A 353 -13.56 -13.56 -26.73
N ALA A 354 -13.83 -13.27 -28.00
CA ALA A 354 -12.83 -13.21 -29.04
C ALA A 354 -11.76 -12.21 -28.64
N ASN A 355 -10.51 -12.62 -28.79
CA ASN A 355 -9.32 -11.78 -28.75
C ASN A 355 -9.60 -10.39 -29.37
N PRO A 356 -9.35 -9.27 -28.66
CA PRO A 356 -9.54 -7.93 -29.20
C PRO A 356 -8.56 -7.56 -30.34
N SER A 357 -7.71 -8.49 -30.79
CA SER A 357 -6.83 -8.30 -31.95
C SER A 357 -7.52 -8.48 -33.32
N ALA A 358 -8.80 -8.89 -33.38
CA ALA A 358 -9.49 -9.19 -34.64
C ALA A 358 -10.47 -8.12 -35.17
N LEU A 359 -10.70 -7.00 -34.47
CA LEU A 359 -11.61 -5.92 -34.90
C LEU A 359 -10.94 -4.73 -35.58
N ARG A 360 -9.78 -4.95 -36.24
CA ARG A 360 -9.26 -3.99 -37.23
C ARG A 360 -9.84 -4.32 -38.61
N GLN A 361 -11.06 -3.87 -38.90
CA GLN A 361 -11.51 -3.73 -40.28
C GLN A 361 -11.82 -2.29 -40.65
N ARG A 362 -11.11 -1.85 -41.70
CA ARG A 362 -11.60 -1.11 -42.86
C ARG A 362 -12.13 0.30 -42.61
N GLY A 363 -11.19 1.21 -42.33
CA GLY A 363 -11.29 2.62 -42.73
C GLY A 363 -10.39 2.86 -43.96
N ARG A 364 -10.95 3.44 -45.02
CA ARG A 364 -10.31 3.81 -46.30
C ARG A 364 -8.88 4.35 -46.14
N SER A 365 -7.94 3.76 -46.88
CA SER A 365 -6.62 4.32 -47.13
C SER A 365 -6.74 5.58 -47.98
N VAL A 366 -6.67 6.75 -47.34
CA VAL A 366 -6.23 7.97 -48.02
C VAL A 366 -4.72 7.89 -48.06
N THR A 367 -4.14 7.69 -49.25
CA THR A 367 -2.71 7.80 -49.50
C THR A 367 -2.28 9.23 -49.21
N ARG A 368 -1.86 9.50 -47.97
CA ARG A 368 -0.99 10.64 -47.65
C ARG A 368 0.43 10.11 -47.74
N ASP A 369 1.23 10.68 -48.62
CA ASP A 369 2.67 10.46 -48.69
C ASP A 369 3.31 10.78 -47.35
N THR A 370 3.48 9.76 -46.50
CA THR A 370 4.29 9.83 -45.28
C THR A 370 5.55 9.01 -45.52
N LEU A 371 6.67 9.72 -45.72
CA LEU A 371 8.01 9.15 -45.58
C LEU A 371 8.09 8.34 -44.28
N PRO A 372 8.65 7.10 -44.30
CA PRO A 372 8.80 6.31 -43.09
C PRO A 372 9.81 6.99 -42.17
N VAL A 373 9.40 7.28 -40.94
CA VAL A 373 10.29 7.76 -39.89
C VAL A 373 11.07 6.53 -39.39
N SER A 374 12.19 6.19 -40.04
CA SER A 374 13.04 5.06 -39.64
C SER A 374 13.94 5.34 -38.42
N GLY A 375 13.52 6.22 -37.50
CA GLY A 375 14.33 6.63 -36.34
C GLY A 375 14.07 5.75 -35.12
N ARG A 376 15.13 5.19 -34.50
CA ARG A 376 15.06 4.65 -33.14
C ARG A 376 14.80 5.80 -32.16
N GLY A 377 13.61 5.85 -31.57
CA GLY A 377 13.27 6.81 -30.52
C GLY A 377 13.63 6.29 -29.13
N PHE A 378 14.20 7.15 -28.29
CA PHE A 378 14.51 6.89 -26.89
C PHE A 378 13.64 7.77 -26.01
N VAL A 379 12.89 7.14 -25.12
CA VAL A 379 12.11 7.86 -24.11
C VAL A 379 13.01 8.16 -22.92
N LEU A 380 13.02 9.42 -22.50
CA LEU A 380 13.90 9.99 -21.47
C LEU A 380 13.08 10.56 -20.32
N CYS A 381 13.74 10.75 -19.17
CA CYS A 381 13.14 11.35 -17.97
C CYS A 381 11.80 10.69 -17.60
N GLN A 382 11.81 9.37 -17.38
CA GLN A 382 10.64 8.60 -16.90
C GLN A 382 9.38 8.72 -17.79
N GLY A 383 9.53 8.79 -19.12
CA GLY A 383 8.36 8.92 -20.01
C GLY A 383 8.00 10.35 -20.38
N ARG A 384 8.74 11.36 -19.89
CA ARG A 384 8.38 12.76 -20.09
C ARG A 384 8.81 13.33 -21.44
N PHE A 385 9.99 12.92 -21.89
CA PHE A 385 10.56 13.39 -23.15
C PHE A 385 10.87 12.23 -24.09
N LEU A 386 10.76 12.45 -25.39
CA LEU A 386 11.16 11.52 -26.44
C LEU A 386 12.28 12.16 -27.24
N ILE A 387 13.45 11.53 -27.31
CA ILE A 387 14.48 11.85 -28.30
C ILE A 387 14.32 10.90 -29.48
N MET A 388 14.26 11.44 -30.69
CA MET A 388 14.22 10.64 -31.91
C MET A 388 15.02 11.31 -33.01
N GLU A 389 15.43 10.55 -34.02
CA GLU A 389 16.17 11.07 -35.17
C GLU A 389 15.21 11.35 -36.32
N MET A 390 15.30 12.54 -36.90
CA MET A 390 14.50 12.98 -38.04
C MET A 390 15.42 13.63 -39.07
N ASN A 391 15.50 13.06 -40.28
CA ASN A 391 16.35 13.59 -41.36
C ASN A 391 17.82 13.86 -40.91
N ASN A 392 18.41 12.95 -40.12
CA ASN A 392 19.73 13.07 -39.46
C ASN A 392 19.85 14.12 -38.34
N ASP A 393 18.76 14.81 -37.97
CA ASP A 393 18.75 15.75 -36.86
C ASP A 393 18.06 15.14 -35.63
N PRO A 394 18.68 15.20 -34.43
CA PRO A 394 18.04 14.76 -33.20
C PRO A 394 16.92 15.73 -32.79
N VAL A 395 15.75 15.21 -32.46
CA VAL A 395 14.57 15.97 -32.03
C VAL A 395 14.15 15.52 -30.63
N LEU A 396 14.00 16.47 -29.71
CA LEU A 396 13.50 16.27 -28.36
C LEU A 396 12.04 16.72 -28.27
N ILE A 397 11.13 15.81 -27.99
CA ILE A 397 9.68 16.03 -27.90
C ILE A 397 9.26 15.95 -26.43
N ASN A 398 8.43 16.88 -25.96
CA ASN A 398 7.74 16.77 -24.68
C ASN A 398 6.45 15.97 -24.87
N ILE A 399 6.44 14.71 -24.44
CA ILE A 399 5.34 13.77 -24.67
C ILE A 399 4.05 14.29 -24.00
N HIS A 400 4.14 14.81 -22.79
CA HIS A 400 2.98 15.26 -22.03
C HIS A 400 2.33 16.49 -22.66
N ALA A 401 3.15 17.49 -23.01
CA ALA A 401 2.68 18.70 -23.66
C ALA A 401 2.07 18.38 -25.04
N ALA A 402 2.68 17.45 -25.78
CA ALA A 402 2.15 17.00 -27.06
C ALA A 402 0.78 16.31 -26.90
N ARG A 403 0.64 15.35 -25.97
CA ARG A 403 -0.62 14.65 -25.72
C ARG A 403 -1.74 15.59 -25.26
N GLU A 404 -1.43 16.50 -24.36
CA GLU A 404 -2.38 17.50 -23.87
C GLU A 404 -2.82 18.43 -25.01
N ALA A 405 -1.89 18.97 -25.79
CA ALA A 405 -2.20 19.88 -26.89
C ALA A 405 -3.02 19.19 -28.01
N VAL A 406 -2.65 17.97 -28.38
CA VAL A 406 -3.41 17.16 -29.35
C VAL A 406 -4.81 16.86 -28.83
N THR A 407 -4.95 16.46 -27.57
CA THR A 407 -6.24 16.12 -26.96
C THR A 407 -7.13 17.36 -26.85
N SER A 408 -6.57 18.50 -26.45
CA SER A 408 -7.27 19.79 -26.42
C SER A 408 -7.82 20.15 -27.81
N ALA A 409 -7.01 20.05 -28.86
CA ALA A 409 -7.46 20.35 -30.23
C ALA A 409 -8.55 19.37 -30.71
N ARG A 410 -8.42 18.08 -30.40
CA ARG A 410 -9.44 17.07 -30.73
C ARG A 410 -10.75 17.30 -29.98
N LEU A 411 -10.69 17.62 -28.70
CA LEU A 411 -11.87 17.95 -27.87
C LEU A 411 -12.56 19.21 -28.39
N HIS A 412 -11.79 20.24 -28.74
CA HIS A 412 -12.31 21.46 -29.36
C HIS A 412 -13.04 21.18 -30.67
N SER A 413 -12.37 20.49 -31.60
CA SER A 413 -12.97 20.12 -32.89
C SER A 413 -14.24 19.27 -32.73
N ALA A 414 -14.23 18.30 -31.80
CA ALA A 414 -15.40 17.46 -31.51
C ALA A 414 -16.55 18.26 -30.89
N HIS A 415 -16.26 19.18 -29.98
CA HIS A 415 -17.27 20.01 -29.34
C HIS A 415 -17.94 20.96 -30.36
N THR A 416 -17.16 21.65 -31.21
CA THR A 416 -17.71 22.51 -32.28
C THR A 416 -18.47 21.70 -33.34
N GLY A 417 -18.11 20.44 -33.54
CA GLY A 417 -18.74 19.52 -34.50
C GLY A 417 -20.04 18.85 -34.03
N GLY A 418 -20.64 19.28 -32.91
CA GLY A 418 -21.94 18.78 -32.43
C GLY A 418 -21.88 17.89 -31.18
N GLY A 419 -20.75 17.87 -30.45
CA GLY A 419 -20.62 17.23 -29.15
C GLY A 419 -19.54 16.14 -29.07
N ILE A 420 -19.02 15.91 -27.87
CA ILE A 420 -17.95 14.93 -27.65
C ILE A 420 -18.54 13.53 -27.53
N ARG A 421 -18.04 12.60 -28.34
CA ARG A 421 -18.44 11.18 -28.29
C ARG A 421 -18.13 10.55 -26.94
N THR A 422 -19.04 9.71 -26.46
CA THR A 422 -18.91 9.01 -25.18
C THR A 422 -18.43 7.57 -25.34
N ARG A 423 -17.91 7.01 -24.25
CA ARG A 423 -17.61 5.59 -24.07
C ARG A 423 -18.24 5.12 -22.76
N PRO A 424 -18.95 3.99 -22.73
CA PRO A 424 -19.46 3.43 -21.49
C PRO A 424 -18.33 2.86 -20.63
N LEU A 425 -18.47 2.98 -19.32
CA LEU A 425 -17.63 2.29 -18.34
C LEU A 425 -18.05 0.82 -18.25
N LEU A 426 -17.08 -0.10 -18.16
CA LEU A 426 -17.34 -1.54 -17.98
C LEU A 426 -18.16 -1.82 -16.72
N VAL A 427 -17.92 -1.03 -15.68
CA VAL A 427 -18.68 -1.02 -14.43
C VAL A 427 -19.01 0.43 -14.12
N PRO A 428 -20.29 0.81 -13.99
CA PRO A 428 -20.68 2.15 -13.55
C PRO A 428 -20.01 2.50 -12.22
N LEU A 429 -19.50 3.73 -12.12
CA LEU A 429 -18.71 4.18 -10.98
C LEU A 429 -19.57 5.05 -10.06
N THR A 430 -19.76 4.60 -8.81
CA THR A 430 -20.44 5.39 -7.78
C THR A 430 -19.45 6.32 -7.07
N LEU A 431 -19.76 7.61 -7.07
CA LEU A 431 -18.93 8.68 -6.52
C LEU A 431 -19.63 9.33 -5.33
N GLN A 432 -18.95 9.40 -4.19
CA GLN A 432 -19.42 10.14 -3.01
C GLN A 432 -18.98 11.59 -3.12
N ILE A 433 -19.94 12.52 -3.23
CA ILE A 433 -19.68 13.94 -3.43
C ILE A 433 -20.64 14.77 -2.55
N PRO A 434 -20.24 15.95 -2.07
CA PRO A 434 -21.11 16.80 -1.25
C PRO A 434 -22.47 17.06 -1.91
N GLU A 435 -23.54 17.13 -1.13
CA GLU A 435 -24.90 17.30 -1.67
C GLU A 435 -25.03 18.52 -2.60
N ALA A 436 -24.37 19.63 -2.27
CA ALA A 436 -24.34 20.82 -3.13
C ALA A 436 -23.77 20.54 -4.52
N ASP A 437 -22.71 19.75 -4.59
CA ASP A 437 -22.02 19.39 -5.82
C ASP A 437 -22.89 18.42 -6.64
N ALA A 438 -23.56 17.48 -5.97
CA ALA A 438 -24.46 16.53 -6.62
C ALA A 438 -25.69 17.25 -7.20
N GLY A 439 -26.22 18.24 -6.48
CA GLY A 439 -27.27 19.13 -6.98
C GLY A 439 -26.82 19.89 -8.23
N PHE A 440 -25.65 20.51 -8.19
CA PHE A 440 -25.09 21.27 -9.31
C PHE A 440 -24.92 20.41 -10.58
N VAL A 441 -24.44 19.17 -10.44
CA VAL A 441 -24.29 18.25 -11.60
C VAL A 441 -25.65 17.92 -12.21
N VAL A 442 -26.66 17.65 -11.39
CA VAL A 442 -28.02 17.35 -11.87
C VAL A 442 -28.62 18.56 -12.61
N GLU A 443 -28.48 19.76 -12.06
CA GLU A 443 -28.97 21.01 -12.67
C GLU A 443 -28.31 21.27 -14.03
N ASN A 444 -27.04 20.88 -14.20
CA ASN A 444 -26.25 21.14 -15.40
C ASN A 444 -26.04 19.89 -16.28
N THR A 445 -26.85 18.84 -16.14
CA THR A 445 -26.68 17.54 -16.82
C THR A 445 -26.50 17.68 -18.34
N ALA A 446 -27.21 18.62 -18.97
CA ALA A 446 -27.10 18.88 -20.41
C ALA A 446 -25.68 19.34 -20.83
N VAL A 447 -25.02 20.16 -20.01
CA VAL A 447 -23.64 20.61 -20.25
C VAL A 447 -22.70 19.42 -20.13
N PHE A 448 -22.80 18.64 -19.05
CA PHE A 448 -22.00 17.43 -18.86
C PHE A 448 -22.14 16.46 -20.06
N GLY A 449 -23.35 16.30 -20.60
CA GLY A 449 -23.60 15.52 -21.81
C GLY A 449 -22.86 16.04 -23.04
N GLN A 450 -22.81 17.36 -23.27
CA GLN A 450 -22.07 17.96 -24.39
C GLN A 450 -20.55 17.71 -24.32
N PHE A 451 -20.02 17.60 -23.10
CA PHE A 451 -18.62 17.26 -22.84
C PHE A 451 -18.36 15.75 -22.75
N GLY A 452 -19.38 14.92 -22.94
CA GLY A 452 -19.24 13.48 -23.05
C GLY A 452 -19.34 12.71 -21.74
N PHE A 453 -20.02 13.26 -20.74
CA PHE A 453 -20.31 12.59 -19.46
C PHE A 453 -21.77 12.15 -19.38
N CYS A 454 -22.02 10.94 -18.91
CA CYS A 454 -23.36 10.48 -18.53
C CYS A 454 -23.37 10.16 -17.03
N ILE A 455 -24.08 10.99 -16.26
CA ILE A 455 -24.07 10.97 -14.80
C ILE A 455 -25.50 11.03 -14.29
N ASP A 456 -25.84 10.11 -13.39
CA ASP A 456 -27.12 10.09 -12.68
C ASP A 456 -26.91 10.33 -11.18
N ARG A 457 -27.89 10.94 -10.51
CA ARG A 457 -27.91 11.00 -9.03
C ARG A 457 -28.62 9.77 -8.49
N VAL A 458 -27.96 9.06 -7.57
CA VAL A 458 -28.50 7.84 -6.93
C VAL A 458 -28.88 8.07 -5.48
N ALA A 459 -28.19 9.00 -4.80
CA ALA A 459 -28.51 9.41 -3.43
C ALA A 459 -28.16 10.90 -3.22
N PRO A 460 -28.53 11.52 -2.08
CA PRO A 460 -28.26 12.93 -1.84
C PRO A 460 -26.80 13.34 -2.03
N GLU A 461 -25.86 12.50 -1.58
CA GLU A 461 -24.41 12.71 -1.67
C GLU A 461 -23.73 11.70 -2.62
N SER A 462 -24.48 11.13 -3.57
CA SER A 462 -23.95 10.07 -4.44
C SER A 462 -24.37 10.22 -5.90
N LEU A 463 -23.36 10.25 -6.77
CA LEU A 463 -23.51 10.23 -8.22
C LEU A 463 -23.09 8.87 -8.79
N LEU A 464 -23.69 8.48 -9.90
CA LEU A 464 -23.36 7.29 -10.67
C LEU A 464 -22.91 7.72 -12.06
N LEU A 465 -21.63 7.53 -12.34
CA LEU A 465 -21.02 7.80 -13.63
C LEU A 465 -21.11 6.54 -14.50
N ARG A 466 -21.75 6.65 -15.67
CA ARG A 466 -21.90 5.54 -16.63
C ARG A 466 -21.00 5.68 -17.84
N GLU A 467 -20.80 6.90 -18.32
CA GLU A 467 -20.05 7.15 -19.55
C GLU A 467 -19.06 8.30 -19.38
N LEU A 468 -17.92 8.18 -20.07
CA LEU A 468 -16.85 9.16 -20.15
C LEU A 468 -16.56 9.60 -21.59
N PRO A 469 -15.83 10.70 -21.80
CA PRO A 469 -15.40 11.12 -23.13
C PRO A 469 -14.51 10.07 -23.79
N ALA A 470 -14.82 9.69 -25.04
CA ALA A 470 -14.07 8.69 -25.79
C ALA A 470 -12.64 9.14 -26.14
N LEU A 471 -12.43 10.45 -26.23
CA LEU A 471 -11.12 11.08 -26.47
C LEU A 471 -10.17 11.01 -25.26
N LEU A 472 -10.68 10.58 -24.10
CA LEU A 472 -9.92 10.39 -22.86
C LEU A 472 -9.98 8.91 -22.41
N PRO A 473 -9.31 7.99 -23.14
CA PRO A 473 -9.41 6.55 -22.90
C PRO A 473 -8.79 6.11 -21.57
N TYR A 474 -7.76 6.84 -21.10
CA TYR A 474 -6.99 6.51 -19.90
C TYR A 474 -7.23 7.46 -18.72
N ALA A 475 -8.10 8.46 -18.89
CA ALA A 475 -8.41 9.41 -17.82
C ALA A 475 -8.97 8.71 -16.59
N ASP A 476 -8.49 9.12 -15.42
CA ASP A 476 -9.08 8.70 -14.15
C ASP A 476 -10.39 9.47 -13.95
N ALA A 477 -11.49 8.72 -13.86
CA ALA A 477 -12.85 9.22 -13.87
C ALA A 477 -13.14 10.15 -12.68
N VAL A 478 -12.57 9.84 -11.51
CA VAL A 478 -12.84 10.57 -10.26
C VAL A 478 -12.23 11.97 -10.26
N PRO A 479 -10.90 12.14 -10.46
CA PRO A 479 -10.29 13.46 -10.50
C PRO A 479 -10.81 14.28 -11.68
N LEU A 480 -10.96 13.68 -12.87
CA LEU A 480 -11.53 14.36 -14.03
C LEU A 480 -12.90 14.97 -13.72
N LEU A 481 -13.83 14.19 -13.15
CA LEU A 481 -15.15 14.72 -12.85
C LEU A 481 -15.09 15.82 -11.79
N ARG A 482 -14.25 15.66 -10.76
CA ARG A 482 -14.11 16.67 -9.70
C ARG A 482 -13.56 17.99 -10.25
N ASP A 483 -12.54 17.93 -11.09
CA ASP A 483 -11.93 19.14 -11.67
C ASP A 483 -12.87 19.84 -12.65
N VAL A 484 -13.65 19.08 -13.44
CA VAL A 484 -14.74 19.60 -14.27
C VAL A 484 -15.81 20.30 -13.41
N VAL A 485 -16.26 19.65 -12.33
CA VAL A 485 -17.29 20.21 -11.43
C VAL A 485 -16.80 21.48 -10.73
N ASN A 486 -15.55 21.50 -10.27
CA ASN A 486 -14.95 22.68 -9.64
C ASN A 486 -14.83 23.84 -10.63
N THR A 487 -14.33 23.56 -11.85
CA THR A 487 -14.18 24.55 -12.91
C THR A 487 -15.52 25.18 -13.29
N LEU A 488 -16.58 24.35 -13.42
CA LEU A 488 -17.92 24.84 -13.74
C LEU A 488 -18.54 25.67 -12.61
N ARG A 489 -18.16 25.43 -11.35
CA ARG A 489 -18.66 26.19 -10.19
C ARG A 489 -18.03 27.57 -10.07
N ASP A 490 -16.75 27.69 -10.42
CA ASP A 490 -16.01 28.95 -10.34
C ASP A 490 -16.49 29.97 -11.37
N VAL A 491 -17.16 29.51 -12.44
CA VAL A 491 -17.67 30.35 -13.52
C VAL A 491 -19.14 30.71 -13.27
N LYS A 492 -19.40 31.93 -12.81
CA LYS A 492 -20.73 32.37 -12.34
C LYS A 492 -21.78 32.70 -13.42
N ASN A 493 -21.39 33.01 -14.67
CA ASN A 493 -22.32 33.57 -15.66
C ASN A 493 -22.30 32.90 -17.05
N GLU A 494 -21.14 32.57 -17.62
CA GLU A 494 -21.06 32.02 -18.98
C GLU A 494 -19.89 31.03 -19.06
N ILE A 495 -20.20 29.76 -19.34
CA ILE A 495 -19.21 28.67 -19.38
C ILE A 495 -18.42 28.81 -20.68
N ASP A 496 -17.17 29.26 -20.60
CA ASP A 496 -16.26 29.20 -21.74
C ASP A 496 -15.86 27.74 -22.00
N PRO A 497 -16.28 27.14 -23.14
CA PRO A 497 -15.95 25.76 -23.46
C PRO A 497 -14.44 25.50 -23.53
N GLN A 498 -13.64 26.52 -23.85
CA GLN A 498 -12.18 26.41 -23.95
C GLN A 498 -11.55 26.09 -22.59
N VAL A 499 -12.05 26.70 -21.52
CA VAL A 499 -11.53 26.47 -20.16
C VAL A 499 -11.77 25.03 -19.77
N LEU A 500 -12.97 24.51 -20.06
CA LEU A 500 -13.30 23.13 -19.73
C LEU A 500 -12.55 22.12 -20.58
N ILE A 501 -12.40 22.37 -21.89
CA ILE A 501 -11.59 21.56 -22.79
C ILE A 501 -10.14 21.49 -22.29
N LYS A 502 -9.58 22.60 -21.82
CA LYS A 502 -8.22 22.65 -21.29
C LYS A 502 -8.08 21.79 -20.03
N VAL A 503 -9.04 21.88 -19.09
CA VAL A 503 -9.05 21.04 -17.89
C VAL A 503 -9.14 19.57 -18.27
N MET A 504 -10.06 19.21 -19.15
CA MET A 504 -10.19 17.83 -19.65
C MET A 504 -8.93 17.33 -20.36
N ALA A 505 -8.26 18.17 -21.14
CA ALA A 505 -7.03 17.83 -21.83
C ALA A 505 -5.85 17.58 -20.89
N SER A 506 -5.83 18.21 -19.70
CA SER A 506 -4.79 17.95 -18.69
C SER A 506 -4.78 16.49 -18.20
N HIS A 507 -5.95 15.83 -18.23
CA HIS A 507 -6.13 14.40 -17.93
C HIS A 507 -5.76 13.47 -19.10
N ALA A 508 -5.30 13.99 -20.25
CA ALA A 508 -4.86 13.16 -21.38
C ALA A 508 -3.66 12.26 -21.04
N ASN A 509 -2.94 12.60 -19.97
CA ASN A 509 -1.75 11.89 -19.52
C ASN A 509 -2.00 10.92 -18.36
N ASP A 510 -3.22 10.89 -17.80
CA ASP A 510 -3.61 9.96 -16.76
C ASP A 510 -3.46 8.52 -17.27
N GLY A 511 -2.86 7.65 -16.45
CA GLY A 511 -2.69 6.23 -16.80
C GLY A 511 -1.80 5.95 -18.02
N ALA A 512 -1.12 6.94 -18.59
CA ALA A 512 -0.31 6.75 -19.79
C ALA A 512 0.94 5.90 -19.51
N ALA A 513 1.25 4.98 -20.43
CA ALA A 513 2.43 4.12 -20.33
C ALA A 513 3.73 4.93 -20.32
N GLN A 514 4.67 4.53 -19.46
CA GLN A 514 5.98 5.17 -19.28
C GLN A 514 6.96 4.90 -20.44
N THR A 515 6.67 3.90 -21.26
CA THR A 515 7.43 3.53 -22.46
C THR A 515 6.53 3.60 -23.68
N LEU A 516 7.03 4.18 -24.77
CA LEU A 516 6.38 4.16 -26.08
C LEU A 516 7.03 3.08 -26.94
N ASP A 517 6.24 2.19 -27.53
CA ASP A 517 6.73 1.33 -28.61
C ASP A 517 6.92 2.13 -29.92
N SER A 518 7.54 1.52 -30.93
CA SER A 518 7.80 2.19 -32.21
C SER A 518 6.52 2.68 -32.91
N GLY A 519 5.42 1.92 -32.82
CA GLY A 519 4.15 2.31 -33.43
C GLY A 519 3.49 3.47 -32.68
N GLN A 520 3.63 3.53 -31.36
CA GLN A 520 3.15 4.63 -30.52
C GLN A 520 3.97 5.90 -30.73
N ILE A 521 5.27 5.78 -30.98
CA ILE A 521 6.14 6.91 -31.37
C ILE A 521 5.66 7.49 -32.72
N ASP A 522 5.45 6.63 -33.72
CA ASP A 522 4.95 7.05 -35.03
C ASP A 522 3.57 7.71 -34.92
N GLN A 523 2.69 7.15 -34.08
CA GLN A 523 1.36 7.71 -33.84
C GLN A 523 1.45 9.09 -33.16
N LEU A 524 2.26 9.23 -32.11
CA LEU A 524 2.43 10.51 -31.41
C LEU A 524 2.98 11.58 -32.36
N TRP A 525 3.94 11.21 -33.22
CA TRP A 525 4.49 12.13 -34.21
C TRP A 525 3.46 12.52 -35.28
N GLY A 526 2.69 11.55 -35.77
CA GLY A 526 1.56 11.80 -36.67
C GLY A 526 0.53 12.77 -36.06
N ASP A 527 0.24 12.60 -34.77
CA ASP A 527 -0.67 13.45 -34.00
C ASP A 527 -0.13 14.89 -33.86
N ILE A 528 1.17 15.06 -33.60
CA ILE A 528 1.83 16.38 -33.57
C ILE A 528 1.74 17.06 -34.95
N ARG A 529 1.98 16.32 -36.03
CA ARG A 529 1.92 16.85 -37.40
C ARG A 529 0.50 17.25 -37.79
N TRP A 530 -0.49 16.47 -37.38
CA TRP A 530 -1.90 16.83 -37.53
C TRP A 530 -2.21 18.14 -36.79
N LEU A 531 -1.75 18.28 -35.54
CA LEU A 531 -1.95 19.50 -34.75
C LEU A 531 -1.32 20.75 -35.42
N GLU A 532 -0.13 20.61 -36.02
CA GLU A 532 0.52 21.70 -36.76
C GLU A 532 -0.29 22.17 -37.98
N GLN A 533 -0.94 21.23 -38.67
CA GLN A 533 -1.82 21.54 -39.81
C GLN A 533 -3.10 22.24 -39.36
N GLU A 534 -3.70 21.77 -38.26
CA GLU A 534 -4.95 22.30 -37.71
C GLU A 534 -4.78 23.70 -37.10
N SER A 535 -3.65 23.94 -36.41
CA SER A 535 -3.40 25.21 -35.70
C SER A 535 -2.89 26.34 -36.60
N GLY A 536 -2.51 26.06 -37.85
CA GLY A 536 -2.00 27.06 -38.81
C GLY A 536 -0.69 27.76 -38.42
N ARG A 537 -0.09 27.44 -37.26
CA ARG A 537 1.19 27.97 -36.77
C ARG A 537 2.03 26.85 -36.16
N PRO A 538 3.34 26.79 -36.47
CA PRO A 538 4.24 25.80 -35.88
C PRO A 538 4.47 26.12 -34.39
N GLN A 539 3.78 25.42 -33.48
CA GLN A 539 4.00 25.50 -32.02
C GLN A 539 5.30 24.78 -31.58
N ARG A 540 6.38 24.95 -32.36
CA ARG A 540 7.64 24.21 -32.21
C ARG A 540 8.17 24.28 -30.78
N HIS A 541 8.38 25.47 -30.25
CA HIS A 541 9.10 25.68 -28.99
C HIS A 541 8.45 25.07 -27.73
N GLN A 542 7.16 24.74 -27.75
CA GLN A 542 6.45 24.15 -26.61
C GLN A 542 6.35 22.62 -26.68
N LEU A 543 6.32 22.06 -27.90
CA LEU A 543 6.06 20.63 -28.11
C LEU A 543 7.33 19.84 -28.44
N TYR A 544 8.22 20.39 -29.26
CA TYR A 544 9.46 19.71 -29.64
C TYR A 544 10.57 20.65 -30.09
N ARG A 545 11.83 20.26 -29.87
CA ARG A 545 13.01 21.04 -30.24
C ARG A 545 13.97 20.21 -31.06
N ILE A 546 14.38 20.74 -32.20
CA ILE A 546 15.50 20.18 -32.98
C ILE A 546 16.80 20.55 -32.24
N LEU A 547 17.60 19.54 -31.93
CA LEU A 547 18.86 19.67 -31.22
C LEU A 547 20.01 19.74 -32.25
N ASP A 548 20.95 20.65 -32.02
CA ASP A 548 22.19 20.71 -32.79
C ASP A 548 23.12 19.55 -32.38
N ARG A 549 23.39 18.66 -33.32
CA ARG A 549 24.26 17.50 -33.12
C ARG A 549 25.67 17.87 -32.67
N ALA A 550 26.24 18.95 -33.22
CA ALA A 550 27.59 19.39 -32.86
C ALA A 550 27.64 19.90 -31.41
N ARG A 551 26.57 20.55 -30.95
CA ARG A 551 26.44 21.05 -29.58
C ARG A 551 26.23 19.91 -28.56
N LEU A 552 25.48 18.89 -28.91
CA LEU A 552 25.31 17.67 -28.10
C LEU A 552 26.64 16.93 -27.88
N ILE A 553 27.45 16.80 -28.93
CA ILE A 553 28.75 16.12 -28.85
C ILE A 553 29.70 16.88 -27.90
N ARG A 554 29.76 18.21 -28.01
CA ARG A 554 30.58 19.05 -27.11
C ARG A 554 30.13 18.99 -25.65
N LEU A 555 28.83 18.79 -25.39
CA LEU A 555 28.27 18.68 -24.04
C LEU A 555 28.79 17.44 -23.28
N ILE A 556 29.12 16.36 -24.00
CA ILE A 556 29.64 15.11 -23.41
C ILE A 556 31.16 15.13 -23.32
N GLN A 557 31.83 15.76 -24.29
CA GLN A 557 33.29 15.75 -24.37
C GLN A 557 33.97 16.74 -23.39
N GLY A 558 33.20 17.56 -22.69
CA GLY A 558 33.72 18.65 -21.86
C GLY A 558 34.32 19.78 -22.73
N PRO A 559 34.65 20.94 -22.12
CA PRO A 559 35.37 21.99 -22.81
C PRO A 559 36.74 21.56 -23.33
#